data_AF-A0A9N9JTZ1-F1
#
_entry.id   AF-A0A9N9JTZ1-F1
#
_cell.length_a   1.000
_cell.length_b   1.000
_cell.length_c   1.000
_cell.angle_alpha   90.00
_cell.angle_beta   90.00
_cell.angle_gamma   90.00
#
_symmetry.space_group_name_H-M   'P 1'
#
loop_
_entity.id
_entity.type
_entity.pdbx_description
1 polymer ?
#
loop_
_entity_poly.entity_id
_entity_poly.type
_entity_poly.pdbx_seq_one_letter_code
_entity_poly.pdbx_strand_id
1 'polypeptide(L)'
;GRRKIKIEYIDDKSRRHITFSKRKAGIMKKAYELSTLTGTQVLLLVVSETGLVYTFTTPKLQPLVTKPEGKNLIQACLNAPDAPSAQDPTSTQRSATNASVYGNDQSVSVDNNSNDVDYDRK
;
A
#
# COMPACT_ATOMS: atom_id res chain seq x y z
N GLY A 1 -15.56 -8.95 20.94
CA GLY A 1 -14.64 -10.00 20.43
C GLY A 1 -14.44 -9.87 18.92
N ARG A 2 -13.34 -10.41 18.39
CA ARG A 2 -13.05 -10.40 16.94
C ARG A 2 -13.97 -11.40 16.21
N ARG A 3 -14.78 -10.93 15.25
CA ARG A 3 -15.62 -11.80 14.40
C ARG A 3 -14.80 -12.34 13.23
N LYS A 4 -15.02 -13.60 12.84
CA LYS A 4 -14.45 -14.20 11.63
C LYS A 4 -15.08 -13.56 10.40
N ILE A 5 -14.26 -13.29 9.37
CA ILE A 5 -14.69 -12.79 8.05
C ILE A 5 -14.09 -13.67 6.96
N LYS A 6 -14.73 -13.73 5.79
CA LYS A 6 -14.18 -14.39 4.60
C LYS A 6 -12.97 -13.61 4.06
N ILE A 7 -12.05 -14.29 3.38
CA ILE A 7 -10.90 -13.67 2.70
C ILE A 7 -11.30 -13.44 1.23
N GLU A 8 -12.08 -12.40 1.02
CA GLU A 8 -12.61 -11.93 -0.26
C GLU A 8 -12.68 -10.39 -0.24
N TYR A 9 -12.97 -9.76 -1.37
CA TYR A 9 -13.14 -8.31 -1.42
C TYR A 9 -14.30 -7.87 -0.50
N ILE A 10 -14.09 -6.81 0.29
CA ILE A 10 -15.13 -6.30 1.20
C ILE A 10 -15.91 -5.23 0.46
N ASP A 11 -17.14 -5.51 0.03
CA ASP A 11 -17.92 -4.54 -0.76
C ASP A 11 -18.29 -3.27 0.01
N ASP A 12 -18.65 -3.41 1.28
CA ASP A 12 -18.98 -2.27 2.13
C ASP A 12 -17.77 -1.34 2.32
N LYS A 13 -17.84 -0.15 1.75
CA LYS A 13 -16.75 0.83 1.70
C LYS A 13 -16.26 1.24 3.10
N SER A 14 -17.17 1.45 4.05
CA SER A 14 -16.82 1.87 5.42
C SER A 14 -16.05 0.76 6.15
N ARG A 15 -16.55 -0.48 6.10
CA ARG A 15 -15.90 -1.66 6.65
C ARG A 15 -14.57 -1.94 5.96
N ARG A 16 -14.48 -1.74 4.65
CA ARG A 16 -13.24 -1.91 3.89
C ARG A 16 -12.20 -0.89 4.31
N HIS A 17 -12.54 0.40 4.42
CA HIS A 17 -11.66 1.45 4.92
C HIS A 17 -11.16 1.16 6.35
N ILE A 18 -12.06 0.80 7.27
CA ILE A 18 -11.68 0.45 8.65
C ILE A 18 -10.75 -0.78 8.65
N THR A 19 -11.06 -1.78 7.83
CA THR A 19 -10.25 -3.00 7.73
C THR A 19 -8.88 -2.71 7.14
N PHE A 20 -8.80 -1.87 6.10
CA PHE A 20 -7.54 -1.42 5.50
C PHE A 20 -6.68 -0.74 6.55
N SER A 21 -7.20 0.27 7.27
CA SER A 21 -6.45 0.99 8.29
C SER A 21 -5.91 0.05 9.38
N LYS A 22 -6.75 -0.85 9.90
CA LYS A 22 -6.35 -1.80 10.95
C LYS A 22 -5.35 -2.84 10.46
N ARG A 23 -5.57 -3.44 9.28
CA ARG A 23 -4.67 -4.47 8.72
C ARG A 23 -3.35 -3.87 8.31
N LYS A 24 -3.34 -2.69 7.67
CA LYS A 24 -2.14 -1.93 7.32
C LYS A 24 -1.28 -1.67 8.54
N ALA A 25 -1.86 -1.14 9.62
CA ALA A 25 -1.12 -0.93 10.87
C ALA A 25 -0.55 -2.24 11.43
N GLY A 26 -1.34 -3.31 11.47
CA GLY A 26 -0.91 -4.61 11.97
C GLY A 26 0.23 -5.23 11.16
N ILE A 27 0.16 -5.20 9.83
CA ILE A 27 1.21 -5.77 8.96
C ILE A 27 2.49 -4.92 8.98
N MET A 28 2.38 -3.58 9.06
CA MET A 28 3.54 -2.70 9.24
C MET A 28 4.29 -3.02 10.54
N LYS A 29 3.55 -3.18 11.65
CA LYS A 29 4.13 -3.61 12.93
C LYS A 29 4.83 -4.97 12.82
N LYS A 30 4.24 -5.92 12.08
CA LYS A 30 4.86 -7.24 11.86
C LYS A 30 6.13 -7.17 11.00
N ALA A 31 6.16 -6.31 9.98
CA ALA A 31 7.36 -6.09 9.18
C ALA A 31 8.50 -5.50 10.03
N TYR A 32 8.18 -4.53 10.90
CA TYR A 32 9.10 -3.99 11.91
C TYR A 32 9.62 -5.08 12.85
N GLU A 33 8.73 -5.76 13.58
CA GLU A 33 9.09 -6.84 14.53
C GLU A 33 9.97 -7.90 13.88
N LEU A 34 9.63 -8.37 12.66
CA LEU A 34 10.42 -9.36 11.94
C LEU A 34 11.84 -8.86 11.65
N SER A 35 11.95 -7.65 11.08
CA SER A 35 13.25 -7.08 10.73
C SER A 35 14.14 -6.86 11.95
N THR A 36 13.57 -6.40 13.07
CA THR A 36 14.29 -6.16 14.33
C THR A 36 14.71 -7.47 15.00
N LEU A 37 13.81 -8.45 15.08
CA LEU A 37 14.09 -9.72 15.77
C LEU A 37 15.14 -10.59 15.05
N THR A 38 15.22 -10.47 13.72
CA THR A 38 16.03 -11.39 12.90
C THR A 38 17.17 -10.71 12.15
N GLY A 39 17.22 -9.37 12.13
CA GLY A 39 18.22 -8.61 11.36
C GLY A 39 18.04 -8.70 9.84
N THR A 40 16.94 -9.28 9.34
CA THR A 40 16.70 -9.43 7.90
C THR A 40 16.30 -8.11 7.25
N GLN A 41 16.59 -7.97 5.95
CA GLN A 41 16.13 -6.84 5.16
C GLN A 41 14.69 -7.06 4.70
N VAL A 42 13.82 -6.07 4.88
CA VAL A 42 12.39 -6.16 4.60
C VAL A 42 11.93 -4.90 3.87
N LEU A 43 11.13 -5.09 2.81
CA LEU A 43 10.39 -4.05 2.11
C LEU A 43 8.91 -4.45 2.09
N LEU A 44 8.05 -3.56 2.56
CA LEU A 44 6.60 -3.67 2.46
C LEU A 44 6.06 -2.38 1.83
N LEU A 45 5.23 -2.52 0.81
CA LEU A 45 4.56 -1.43 0.12
C LEU A 45 3.05 -1.73 0.07
N VAL A 46 2.23 -0.76 0.46
CA VAL A 46 0.77 -0.85 0.47
C VAL A 46 0.19 0.41 -0.17
N VAL A 47 -0.64 0.25 -1.20
CA VAL A 47 -1.32 1.38 -1.86
C VAL A 47 -2.78 1.42 -1.43
N SER A 48 -3.30 2.58 -1.06
CA SER A 48 -4.74 2.75 -0.76
C SER A 48 -5.58 2.88 -2.03
N GLU A 49 -6.90 2.78 -1.88
CA GLU A 49 -7.85 3.13 -2.96
C GLU A 49 -7.72 4.59 -3.42
N THR A 50 -7.13 5.47 -2.61
CA THR A 50 -6.86 6.87 -2.94
C THR A 50 -5.49 7.09 -3.60
N GLY A 51 -4.73 6.03 -3.85
CA GLY A 51 -3.39 6.10 -4.46
C GLY A 51 -2.26 6.46 -3.49
N LEU A 52 -2.51 6.55 -2.18
CA LEU A 52 -1.46 6.81 -1.20
C LEU A 52 -0.60 5.58 -0.99
N VAL A 53 0.71 5.76 -1.07
CA VAL A 53 1.70 4.70 -0.92
C VAL A 53 2.27 4.72 0.49
N TYR A 54 1.99 3.67 1.25
CA TYR A 54 2.54 3.44 2.58
C TYR A 54 3.67 2.41 2.51
N THR A 55 4.80 2.71 3.14
CA THR A 55 5.98 1.86 3.07
C THR A 55 6.58 1.58 4.44
N PHE A 56 7.11 0.37 4.62
CA PHE A 56 8.10 0.03 5.63
C PHE A 56 9.33 -0.52 4.92
N THR A 57 10.52 0.02 5.23
CA THR A 57 11.77 -0.40 4.58
C THR A 57 12.91 -0.47 5.59
N THR A 58 13.73 -1.52 5.52
CA THR A 58 15.02 -1.54 6.21
C THR A 58 16.07 -0.70 5.46
N PRO A 59 17.17 -0.27 6.13
CA PRO A 59 18.10 0.71 5.56
C PRO A 59 18.67 0.37 4.18
N LYS A 60 18.98 -0.91 3.90
CA LYS A 60 19.52 -1.30 2.59
C LYS A 60 18.50 -1.20 1.46
N LEU A 61 17.20 -1.27 1.78
CA LEU A 61 16.10 -1.23 0.81
C LEU A 61 15.44 0.15 0.70
N GLN A 62 15.73 1.05 1.64
CA GLN A 62 15.23 2.44 1.63
C GLN A 62 15.45 3.16 0.29
N PRO A 63 16.57 2.99 -0.45
CA PRO A 63 16.75 3.62 -1.76
C PRO A 63 15.65 3.32 -2.78
N LEU A 64 14.96 2.17 -2.68
CA LEU A 64 13.89 1.79 -3.61
C LEU A 64 12.66 2.71 -3.51
N VAL A 65 12.45 3.36 -2.38
CA VAL A 65 11.30 4.24 -2.15
C VAL A 65 11.70 5.71 -2.01
N THR A 66 12.98 6.01 -1.80
CA THR A 66 13.49 7.38 -1.64
C THR A 66 14.16 7.93 -2.89
N LYS A 67 14.89 7.11 -3.66
CA LYS A 67 15.60 7.57 -4.86
C LYS A 67 14.68 7.67 -6.08
N PRO A 68 14.96 8.57 -7.04
CA PRO A 68 14.15 8.74 -8.24
C PRO A 68 13.97 7.45 -9.04
N GLU A 69 15.03 6.65 -9.19
CA GLU A 69 14.98 5.43 -10.00
C GLU A 69 13.97 4.42 -9.45
N GLY A 70 13.96 4.24 -8.13
CA GLY A 70 13.01 3.37 -7.45
C GLY A 70 11.58 3.90 -7.48
N LYS A 71 11.40 5.21 -7.23
CA LYS A 71 10.08 5.87 -7.32
C LYS A 71 9.48 5.77 -8.71
N ASN A 72 10.28 5.98 -9.75
CA ASN A 72 9.83 5.89 -11.14
C ASN A 72 9.38 4.48 -11.49
N LEU A 73 10.12 3.46 -11.03
CA LEU A 73 9.74 2.06 -11.21
C LEU A 73 8.40 1.75 -10.52
N ILE A 74 8.24 2.16 -9.26
CA ILE A 74 6.97 1.97 -8.53
C ILE A 74 5.81 2.66 -9.26
N GLN A 75 6.01 3.91 -9.71
CA GLN A 75 5.00 4.66 -10.44
C GLN A 75 4.63 4.01 -11.77
N ALA A 76 5.61 3.52 -12.54
CA ALA A 76 5.37 2.82 -13.79
C ALA A 76 4.51 1.56 -13.57
N CYS A 77 4.80 0.78 -12.52
CA CYS A 77 4.01 -0.39 -12.16
C CYS A 77 2.56 -0.05 -11.76
N LEU A 78 2.36 1.04 -11.01
CA LEU A 78 1.01 1.43 -10.54
C LEU A 78 0.15 2.07 -11.64
N ASN A 79 0.77 2.62 -12.68
CA ASN A 79 0.09 3.22 -13.83
C ASN A 79 -0.15 2.21 -14.96
N ALA A 80 0.39 0.99 -14.86
CA ALA A 80 0.13 -0.04 -15.84
C ALA A 80 -1.37 -0.38 -15.87
N PRO A 81 -1.96 -0.57 -17.05
CA PRO A 81 -3.36 -0.97 -17.13
C PRO A 81 -3.54 -2.32 -16.43
N ASP A 82 -4.67 -2.48 -15.72
CA ASP A 82 -5.04 -3.77 -15.16
C ASP A 82 -5.08 -4.79 -16.31
N ALA A 83 -4.34 -5.90 -16.16
CA ALA A 83 -4.43 -6.99 -17.12
C ALA A 83 -5.90 -7.44 -17.20
N PRO A 84 -6.46 -7.65 -18.40
CA PRO A 84 -7.82 -8.14 -18.53
C PRO A 84 -7.90 -9.52 -17.87
N SER A 85 -8.47 -9.56 -16.67
CA SER A 85 -8.69 -10.81 -15.94
C SER A 85 -9.71 -11.64 -16.72
N ALA A 86 -9.27 -12.75 -17.27
CA ALA A 86 -10.20 -13.79 -17.70
C ALA A 86 -10.99 -14.24 -16.47
N GLN A 87 -12.31 -14.00 -16.49
CA GLN A 87 -13.34 -14.34 -15.50
C GLN A 87 -13.67 -13.24 -14.46
N ASP A 88 -14.67 -12.39 -14.79
CA ASP A 88 -15.80 -12.07 -13.89
C ASP A 88 -16.93 -11.34 -14.67
N PRO A 89 -18.11 -11.95 -14.88
CA PRO A 89 -19.19 -11.37 -15.69
C PRO A 89 -20.05 -10.30 -14.97
N THR A 90 -19.64 -9.82 -13.79
CA THR A 90 -20.40 -8.82 -13.01
C THR A 90 -19.68 -7.48 -12.80
N SER A 91 -18.63 -7.17 -13.54
CA SER A 91 -18.05 -5.82 -13.57
C SER A 91 -18.92 -4.86 -14.40
N THR A 92 -20.15 -4.59 -13.97
CA THR A 92 -20.94 -3.45 -14.45
C THR A 92 -20.22 -2.17 -14.03
N GLN A 93 -19.66 -1.49 -15.04
CA GLN A 93 -19.17 -0.11 -15.04
C GLN A 93 -18.18 0.27 -13.92
N ARG A 94 -16.90 -0.03 -14.13
CA ARG A 94 -15.80 0.81 -13.64
C ARG A 94 -15.11 1.52 -14.80
N SER A 95 -15.91 2.27 -15.56
CA SER A 95 -15.38 3.30 -16.45
C SER A 95 -15.52 4.64 -15.73
N ALA A 96 -14.51 4.97 -14.93
CA ALA A 96 -14.29 6.33 -14.46
C ALA A 96 -12.77 6.57 -14.51
N THR A 97 -12.34 7.06 -15.66
CA THR A 97 -11.23 8.01 -15.86
C THR A 97 -10.40 8.34 -14.60
N ASN A 98 -9.24 7.69 -14.44
CA ASN A 98 -8.18 8.19 -13.55
C ASN A 98 -6.96 8.71 -14.33
N ALA A 99 -7.16 9.08 -15.60
CA ALA A 99 -6.10 9.58 -16.49
C ALA A 99 -5.82 11.10 -16.33
N SER A 100 -6.33 11.77 -15.30
CA SER A 100 -6.19 13.24 -15.16
C SER A 100 -5.74 13.73 -13.78
N VAL A 101 -5.27 12.87 -12.88
CA VAL A 101 -4.70 13.29 -11.58
C VAL A 101 -3.19 12.97 -11.48
N TYR A 102 -2.53 12.73 -12.60
CA TYR A 102 -1.07 12.77 -12.67
C TYR A 102 -0.69 14.03 -13.44
N GLY A 103 -1.05 15.17 -12.86
CA GLY A 103 -0.54 16.48 -13.27
C GLY A 103 0.97 16.48 -13.12
N ASN A 104 1.64 17.05 -14.11
CA ASN A 104 3.07 16.98 -14.39
C ASN A 104 4.00 17.61 -13.33
N ASP A 105 3.57 17.77 -12.07
CA ASP A 105 4.31 18.55 -11.06
C ASP A 105 4.02 18.20 -9.57
N GLN A 106 3.65 16.95 -9.23
CA GLN A 106 3.62 16.56 -7.82
C GLN A 106 4.39 15.27 -7.56
N SER A 107 5.39 15.41 -6.70
CA SER A 107 6.14 14.33 -6.08
C SER A 107 5.19 13.21 -5.66
N VAL A 108 5.59 11.94 -5.90
CA VAL A 108 5.01 10.81 -5.16
C VAL A 108 5.13 11.20 -3.69
N SER A 109 4.00 11.58 -3.07
CA SER A 109 3.89 11.77 -1.64
C SER A 109 3.97 10.39 -1.03
N VAL A 110 5.20 9.87 -0.99
CA VAL A 110 5.59 8.93 0.04
C VAL A 110 5.36 9.73 1.30
N ASP A 111 4.25 9.45 1.99
CA ASP A 111 4.09 9.90 3.35
C ASP A 111 5.24 9.28 4.12
N ASN A 112 6.35 10.03 4.22
CA ASN A 112 7.53 9.73 5.02
C ASN A 112 7.20 9.81 6.51
N ASN A 113 5.93 9.63 6.90
CA ASN A 113 5.53 9.41 8.28
C ASN A 113 5.92 7.98 8.72
N SER A 114 7.17 7.63 8.46
CA SER A 114 7.87 6.47 8.97
C SER A 114 8.62 6.80 10.27
N ASN A 115 8.45 8.00 10.85
CA ASN A 115 9.24 8.44 12.00
C ASN A 115 8.46 8.73 13.30
N ASP A 116 7.13 8.61 13.36
CA ASP A 116 6.39 8.82 14.63
C ASP A 116 5.23 7.85 14.88
N VAL A 117 5.18 6.70 14.20
CA VAL A 117 4.45 5.55 14.73
C VAL A 117 5.44 4.79 15.60
N ASP A 118 5.41 5.09 16.90
CA ASP A 118 6.15 4.36 17.94
C ASP A 118 5.64 2.90 17.98
N TYR A 119 6.20 2.06 17.09
CA TYR A 119 5.90 0.63 17.01
C TYR A 119 6.43 -0.14 18.23
N ASP A 120 7.27 0.50 19.06
CA ASP A 120 7.77 -0.02 20.33
C ASP A 120 6.75 0.17 21.48
N ARG A 121 5.76 1.04 21.34
CA ARG A 121 4.71 1.22 22.36
C ARG A 121 3.66 0.10 22.28
N LYS A 122 3.54 -0.64 23.39
CA LYS A 122 2.48 -1.65 23.61
C LYS A 122 1.11 -1.02 23.84
#